data_AF-A0ABD3WWA5-F1
#
_entry.id   AF-A0ABD3WWA5-F1
#
_cell.length_a   1.000
_cell.length_b   1.000
_cell.length_c   1.000
_cell.angle_alpha   90.00
_cell.angle_beta   90.00
_cell.angle_gamma   90.00
#
_symmetry.space_group_name_H-M   'P 1'
#
loop_
_entity.id
_entity.type
_entity.pdbx_description
1 polymer ?
#
loop_
_entity_poly.entity_id
_entity_poly.type
_entity_poly.pdbx_seq_one_letter_code
_entity_poly.pdbx_strand_id
1 'polypeptide(L)'
;MAANRKRKVDNENRQFNDDWTVQYCFVEQHTNVFCLLCHSTVAVAKVSNIKRHYETKHRDFHNVVGDERTAQIESLRRSLNRQENILSKQTADFSVACEASYEI
;
A
#
# COMPACT_ATOMS: atom_id res chain seq x y z
N MET A 1 28.36 11.15 -25.72
CA MET A 1 28.35 10.54 -24.38
C MET A 1 27.10 11.01 -23.64
N ALA A 2 26.17 10.11 -23.32
CA ALA A 2 24.95 10.48 -22.62
C ALA A 2 25.28 10.80 -21.15
N ALA A 3 25.12 12.06 -20.75
CA ALA A 3 25.30 12.47 -19.36
C ALA A 3 24.27 11.75 -18.49
N ASN A 4 24.72 10.78 -17.70
CA ASN A 4 23.91 10.08 -16.72
C ASN A 4 23.61 11.03 -15.56
N ARG A 5 22.60 11.89 -15.74
CA ARG A 5 22.09 12.76 -14.68
C ARG A 5 21.44 11.84 -13.65
N LYS A 6 22.14 11.58 -12.54
CA LYS A 6 21.57 10.91 -11.36
C LYS A 6 20.35 11.72 -10.93
N ARG A 7 19.16 11.20 -11.22
CA ARG A 7 17.88 11.83 -10.85
C ARG A 7 17.69 11.65 -9.34
N LYS A 8 17.53 12.76 -8.63
CA LYS A 8 17.16 12.78 -7.21
C LYS A 8 15.67 12.49 -7.07
N VAL A 9 15.34 11.45 -6.31
CA VAL A 9 13.96 10.92 -6.16
C VAL A 9 13.06 11.93 -5.45
N ASP A 10 13.64 12.74 -4.56
CA ASP A 10 13.03 13.84 -3.81
C ASP A 10 12.47 14.97 -4.70
N ASN A 11 13.01 15.17 -5.90
CA ASN A 11 12.64 16.29 -6.77
C ASN A 11 11.48 15.99 -7.74
N GLU A 12 10.99 14.75 -7.79
CA GLU A 12 10.06 14.31 -8.84
C GLU A 12 8.58 14.31 -8.44
N ASN A 13 8.22 14.73 -7.21
CA ASN A 13 6.84 14.82 -6.69
C ASN A 13 5.92 13.72 -7.24
N ARG A 14 6.40 12.46 -7.16
CA ARG A 14 5.78 11.33 -7.84
C ARG A 14 4.57 10.89 -7.05
N GLN A 15 3.42 11.41 -7.45
CA GLN A 15 2.13 11.08 -6.88
C GLN A 15 1.72 9.66 -7.29
N PHE A 16 1.08 8.94 -6.36
CA PHE A 16 0.42 7.69 -6.66
C PHE A 16 -0.71 7.93 -7.68
N ASN A 17 -0.96 6.93 -8.54
CA ASN A 17 -2.08 6.97 -9.49
C ASN A 17 -3.10 5.91 -9.08
N ASP A 18 -4.35 6.32 -8.85
CA ASP A 18 -5.44 5.43 -8.47
C ASP A 18 -5.67 4.26 -9.43
N ASP A 19 -5.35 4.42 -10.71
CA ASP A 19 -5.38 3.34 -11.71
C ASP A 19 -4.51 2.13 -11.31
N TRP A 20 -3.42 2.37 -10.57
CA TRP A 20 -2.56 1.30 -10.06
C TRP A 20 -3.26 0.42 -9.03
N THR A 21 -4.32 0.90 -8.39
CA THR A 21 -5.18 0.06 -7.55
C THR A 21 -5.87 -1.00 -8.38
N VAL A 22 -6.50 -0.62 -9.49
CA VAL A 22 -7.27 -1.53 -10.34
C VAL A 22 -6.33 -2.45 -11.13
N GLN A 23 -5.23 -1.91 -11.64
CA GLN A 23 -4.29 -2.65 -12.47
C GLN A 23 -3.37 -3.58 -11.67
N TYR A 24 -2.85 -3.13 -10.53
CA TYR A 24 -1.79 -3.85 -9.82
C TYR A 24 -2.12 -4.19 -8.36
N CYS A 25 -3.32 -3.83 -7.87
CA CYS A 25 -3.75 -4.05 -6.49
C CYS A 25 -2.86 -3.35 -5.46
N PHE A 26 -2.42 -2.13 -5.78
CA PHE A 26 -1.68 -1.28 -4.85
C PHE A 26 -2.55 -0.16 -4.29
N VAL A 27 -2.25 0.29 -3.08
CA VAL A 27 -2.89 1.46 -2.47
C VAL A 27 -1.83 2.36 -1.85
N GLU A 28 -2.09 3.65 -1.81
CA GLU A 28 -1.30 4.60 -1.02
C GLU A 28 -1.91 4.72 0.38
N GLN A 29 -1.06 4.55 1.40
CA GLN A 29 -1.40 4.85 2.79
C GLN A 29 -0.34 5.81 3.34
N HIS A 30 -0.81 7.01 3.72
CA HIS A 30 0.05 8.12 4.14
C HIS A 30 1.10 8.48 3.08
N THR A 31 2.35 8.06 3.28
CA THR A 31 3.49 8.33 2.40
C THR A 31 4.00 7.07 1.70
N ASN A 32 3.40 5.92 1.99
CA ASN A 32 3.87 4.61 1.57
C ASN A 32 2.90 3.95 0.60
N VAL A 33 3.45 3.21 -0.38
CA VAL A 33 2.66 2.44 -1.34
C VAL A 33 2.67 0.97 -0.93
N PHE A 34 1.49 0.37 -0.79
CA PHE A 34 1.28 -0.96 -0.22
C PHE A 34 0.61 -1.91 -1.21
N CYS A 35 1.09 -3.15 -1.28
CA CYS A 35 0.44 -4.21 -2.06
C CYS A 35 -0.69 -4.84 -1.24
N LEU A 36 -1.92 -4.87 -1.78
CA LEU A 36 -3.07 -5.49 -1.12
C LEU A 36 -3.01 -7.03 -1.09
N LEU A 37 -2.19 -7.65 -1.94
CA LEU A 37 -2.12 -9.11 -2.07
C LEU A 37 -1.12 -9.75 -1.09
N CYS A 38 0.03 -9.12 -0.85
CA CYS A 38 1.06 -9.63 0.05
C CYS A 38 1.46 -8.67 1.17
N HIS A 39 0.79 -7.52 1.29
CA HIS A 39 1.01 -6.55 2.37
C HIS A 39 2.48 -6.07 2.42
N SER A 40 3.13 -6.01 1.26
CA SER A 40 4.50 -5.50 1.13
C SER A 40 4.48 -4.02 0.72
N THR A 41 5.36 -3.24 1.33
CA THR A 41 5.56 -1.82 0.98
C THR A 41 6.56 -1.66 -0.16
N VAL A 42 6.34 -0.66 -1.02
CA VAL A 42 7.29 -0.22 -2.03
C VAL A 42 7.79 1.17 -1.64
N ALA A 43 9.10 1.29 -1.42
CA ALA A 43 9.74 2.53 -0.96
C ALA A 43 9.66 3.70 -1.95
N VAL A 44 9.40 3.42 -3.24
CA VAL A 44 9.29 4.45 -4.28
C VAL A 44 8.08 4.18 -5.14
N ALA A 45 7.11 5.11 -5.10
CA ALA A 45 5.90 5.16 -5.92
C ALA A 45 6.23 5.33 -7.41
N LYS A 46 6.68 4.25 -8.05
CA LYS A 46 7.03 4.22 -9.47
C LYS A 46 6.35 3.03 -10.11
N VAL A 47 5.64 3.27 -11.20
CA VAL A 47 4.93 2.23 -11.97
C VAL A 47 5.83 1.03 -12.28
N SER A 48 7.12 1.25 -12.59
CA SER A 48 8.05 0.14 -12.87
C SER A 48 8.30 -0.76 -11.65
N ASN A 49 8.32 -0.19 -10.44
CA ASN A 49 8.49 -0.97 -9.21
C ASN A 49 7.22 -1.78 -8.90
N ILE A 50 6.08 -1.12 -9.03
CA ILE A 50 4.74 -1.69 -8.82
C ILE A 50 4.48 -2.83 -9.80
N LYS A 51 4.67 -2.58 -11.10
CA LYS A 51 4.49 -3.56 -12.17
C LYS A 51 5.42 -4.77 -11.98
N ARG A 52 6.71 -4.54 -11.74
CA ARG A 52 7.66 -5.63 -11.48
C ARG A 52 7.25 -6.46 -10.27
N HIS A 53 6.83 -5.81 -9.18
CA HIS A 53 6.35 -6.52 -7.99
C HIS A 53 5.16 -7.41 -8.32
N TYR A 54 4.15 -6.86 -8.99
CA TYR A 54 2.94 -7.57 -9.37
C TYR A 54 3.25 -8.78 -10.28
N GLU A 55 4.03 -8.58 -11.34
CA GLU A 55 4.36 -9.64 -12.31
C GLU A 55 5.22 -10.77 -11.72
N THR A 56 6.05 -10.47 -10.72
CA THR A 56 6.96 -11.45 -10.10
C THR A 56 6.33 -12.20 -8.93
N LYS A 57 5.50 -11.54 -8.12
CA LYS A 57 4.91 -12.13 -6.90
C LYS A 57 3.46 -12.55 -7.05
N HIS A 58 2.73 -11.97 -8.01
CA HIS A 58 1.28 -12.11 -8.14
C HIS A 58 0.86 -12.54 -9.54
N ARG A 59 1.66 -13.39 -10.17
CA ARG A 59 1.38 -13.92 -11.51
C ARG A 59 0.02 -14.59 -11.60
N ASP A 60 -0.41 -15.29 -10.55
CA ASP A 60 -1.70 -15.99 -10.52
C ASP A 60 -2.90 -15.02 -10.59
N PHE A 61 -2.73 -13.80 -10.07
CA PHE A 61 -3.75 -12.76 -10.09
C PHE A 61 -3.93 -12.12 -11.48
N HIS A 62 -3.05 -12.40 -12.45
CA HIS A 62 -3.26 -11.99 -13.84
C HIS A 62 -4.45 -12.70 -14.49
N ASN A 63 -4.81 -13.89 -14.01
CA ASN A 63 -5.92 -14.67 -14.57
C ASN A 63 -7.29 -14.11 -14.13
N VAL A 64 -7.32 -13.31 -13.06
CA VAL A 64 -8.54 -12.69 -12.54
C VAL A 64 -8.78 -11.37 -13.28
N VAL A 65 -9.85 -11.36 -14.09
CA VAL A 65 -10.21 -10.24 -14.98
C VAL A 65 -11.68 -9.86 -14.83
N GLY A 66 -12.03 -8.65 -15.27
CA GLY A 66 -13.41 -8.15 -15.23
C GLY A 66 -13.92 -7.84 -13.83
N ASP A 67 -15.22 -8.03 -13.61
CA ASP A 67 -15.91 -7.73 -12.35
C ASP A 67 -15.42 -8.57 -11.16
N GLU A 68 -14.93 -9.78 -11.39
CA GLU A 68 -14.36 -10.61 -10.32
C GLU A 68 -13.13 -9.93 -9.70
N ARG A 69 -12.32 -9.28 -10.53
CA ARG A 69 -11.12 -8.56 -10.10
C ARG A 69 -11.46 -7.40 -9.19
N THR A 70 -12.43 -6.57 -9.59
CA THR A 70 -12.84 -5.41 -8.80
C THR A 70 -13.48 -5.83 -7.48
N ALA A 71 -14.30 -6.88 -7.49
CA ALA A 71 -14.88 -7.46 -6.27
C ALA A 71 -13.81 -7.97 -5.28
N GLN A 72 -12.78 -8.65 -5.78
CA GLN A 72 -11.66 -9.09 -4.94
C GLN A 72 -10.86 -7.91 -4.37
N ILE A 73 -10.54 -6.90 -5.18
CA ILE A 73 -9.83 -5.70 -4.72
C ILE A 73 -10.62 -4.99 -3.62
N GLU A 74 -11.93 -4.83 -3.79
CA GLU A 74 -12.81 -4.23 -2.77
C GLU A 74 -12.86 -5.06 -1.49
N SER A 75 -12.89 -6.39 -1.60
CA SER A 75 -12.81 -7.29 -0.45
C SER A 75 -11.49 -7.10 0.31
N LEU A 76 -10.36 -7.04 -0.39
CA LEU A 76 -9.04 -6.81 0.20
C LEU A 76 -8.96 -5.44 0.88
N ARG A 77 -9.49 -4.39 0.27
CA ARG A 77 -9.57 -3.05 0.87
C ARG A 77 -10.38 -3.05 2.16
N ARG A 78 -11.54 -3.72 2.18
CA ARG A 78 -12.36 -3.84 3.40
C ARG A 78 -11.63 -4.57 4.52
N SER A 79 -10.95 -5.67 4.20
CA SER A 79 -10.13 -6.43 5.14
C SER A 79 -9.02 -5.56 5.73
N LEU A 80 -8.30 -4.81 4.90
CA LEU A 80 -7.25 -3.89 5.34
C LEU A 80 -7.81 -2.82 6.28
N ASN A 81 -8.91 -2.15 5.91
CA ASN A 81 -9.52 -1.12 6.75
C ASN A 81 -9.97 -1.68 8.11
N ARG A 82 -10.48 -2.92 8.13
CA ARG A 82 -10.84 -3.61 9.37
C ARG A 82 -9.61 -3.84 10.25
N GLN A 83 -8.48 -4.24 9.68
CA GLN A 83 -7.22 -4.44 10.42
C GLN A 83 -6.73 -3.12 11.02
N GLU A 84 -6.70 -2.03 10.24
CA GLU A 84 -6.31 -0.70 10.69
C GLU A 84 -7.17 -0.21 11.87
N ASN A 85 -8.49 -0.39 11.78
CA ASN A 85 -9.42 0.03 12.83
C ASN A 85 -9.19 -0.74 14.15
N ILE A 86 -8.96 -2.06 14.07
CA ILE A 86 -8.66 -2.88 15.24
C ILE A 86 -7.36 -2.41 15.89
N LEU A 87 -6.31 -2.20 15.08
CA LEU A 87 -5.00 -1.80 15.59
C LEU A 87 -5.05 -0.41 16.24
N SER A 88 -5.75 0.54 15.60
CA SER A 88 -5.93 1.89 16.15
C SER A 88 -6.65 1.91 17.49
N LYS A 89 -7.66 1.04 17.68
CA LYS A 89 -8.35 0.89 18.97
C LYS A 89 -7.41 0.36 20.04
N GLN A 90 -6.66 -0.70 19.73
CA GLN A 90 -5.69 -1.28 20.66
C GLN A 90 -4.62 -0.28 21.10
N THR A 91 -4.11 0.54 20.17
CA THR A 91 -3.12 1.58 20.51
C THR A 91 -3.72 2.69 21.38
N ALA A 92 -4.99 3.04 21.17
CA ALA A 92 -5.68 4.02 22.00
C ALA A 92 -5.92 3.49 23.42
N ASP A 93 -6.42 2.27 23.55
CA ASP A 93 -6.67 1.61 24.84
C ASP A 93 -5.37 1.49 25.66
N PHE A 94 -4.26 1.12 25.02
CA PHE A 94 -2.95 1.07 25.66
C PHE A 94 -2.47 2.44 26.13
N SER A 95 -2.61 3.47 25.29
CA SER A 95 -2.23 4.85 25.66
C SER A 95 -3.00 5.35 26.88
N VAL A 96 -4.32 5.12 26.91
CA VAL A 96 -5.18 5.51 28.04
C VAL A 96 -4.78 4.77 29.31
N ALA A 97 -4.45 3.48 29.23
CA ALA A 97 -4.02 2.70 30.39
C ALA A 97 -2.66 3.15 30.96
N CYS A 98 -1.71 3.50 30.09
CA CYS A 98 -0.42 4.06 30.50
C CYS A 98 -0.56 5.43 31.17
N GLU A 99 -1.42 6.29 30.64
CA GLU A 99 -1.69 7.62 31.20
C GLU A 99 -2.32 7.50 32.60
N ALA A 100 -3.30 6.61 32.79
CA ALA A 100 -3.91 6.36 34.10
C ALA A 100 -2.94 5.78 35.15
N SER A 101 -1.88 5.10 34.72
CA SER A 101 -0.87 4.52 35.63
C SER A 101 0.16 5.55 36.13
N TYR A 102 0.32 6.68 35.43
CA TYR A 102 1.27 7.74 35.78
C TYR A 102 0.70 8.77 36.77
N GLU A 103 -0.62 8.81 36.95
CA GLU A 103 -1.32 9.74 37.85
C GLU A 103 -1.53 9.17 39.27
N ILE A 104 -0.54 8.43 39.80
CA ILE A 104 -0.50 7.91 41.19
C ILE A 104 0.66 8.55 41.96
#